data_AF-A0A4R1UNJ1-F1
#
_entry.id   AF-A0A4R1UNJ1-F1
#
_cell.length_a   1.000
_cell.length_b   1.000
_cell.length_c   1.000
_cell.angle_alpha   90.00
_cell.angle_beta   90.00
_cell.angle_gamma   90.00
#
_symmetry.space_group_name_H-M   'P 1'
#
loop_
_entity.id
_entity.type
_entity.pdbx_description
1 polymer ?
#
loop_
_entity_poly.entity_id
_entity_poly.type
_entity_poly.pdbx_seq_one_letter_code
_entity_poly.pdbx_strand_id
1 'polypeptide(L)'
;MSDKGASKDGAVEGGTEKKAKGKLGLILIGVGMLALGGGGAAFALVASGMVGSHAEKKEDNLPRLVRKGEADPYMPKQDDSAAKDSGAEEVDGDGGDQYRTAYYTFSDDFTSNLKGSDSLIQLSLACSTRYDGRVLQWLKKHELAIRSGLLAILADTPENDVYTLDGKARLQKRMTDAINRVLIQKEGFGGVENVYFRNFIIQ
;
A
#
# COMPACT_ATOMS: atom_id res chain seq x y z
N MET A 1 -40.20 81.43 38.04
CA MET A 1 -39.42 80.60 38.97
C MET A 1 -38.99 79.34 38.26
N SER A 2 -37.68 79.07 38.31
CA SER A 2 -37.03 77.73 38.21
C SER A 2 -37.08 77.02 36.86
N ASP A 3 -36.06 76.32 36.39
CA ASP A 3 -34.61 76.17 36.60
C ASP A 3 -34.26 75.14 35.49
N LYS A 4 -33.46 75.48 34.47
CA LYS A 4 -32.03 75.12 34.35
C LYS A 4 -31.77 73.65 33.94
N GLY A 5 -30.81 73.48 33.02
CA GLY A 5 -30.10 72.22 32.74
C GLY A 5 -30.10 71.86 31.25
N ALA A 6 -29.13 72.34 30.45
CA ALA A 6 -27.82 71.69 30.22
C ALA A 6 -27.95 70.43 29.33
N SER A 7 -27.21 70.23 28.23
CA SER A 7 -25.96 70.86 27.77
C SER A 7 -25.63 70.38 26.35
N LYS A 8 -25.08 71.30 25.54
CA LYS A 8 -23.85 71.18 24.71
C LYS A 8 -23.81 70.19 23.54
N ASP A 9 -23.11 70.41 22.45
CA ASP A 9 -22.38 71.54 21.85
C ASP A 9 -22.02 71.05 20.43
N GLY A 10 -21.94 71.94 19.44
CA GLY A 10 -21.49 71.60 18.09
C GLY A 10 -21.14 72.85 17.29
N ALA A 11 -20.04 73.51 17.65
CA ALA A 11 -19.44 74.62 16.91
C ALA A 11 -18.54 74.07 15.78
N VAL A 12 -18.77 74.48 14.52
CA VAL A 12 -18.11 75.54 13.73
C VAL A 12 -16.72 75.17 13.14
N GLU A 13 -16.73 75.10 11.80
CA GLU A 13 -15.75 75.45 10.75
C GLU A 13 -14.23 75.40 10.96
N GLY A 14 -13.53 75.01 9.89
CA GLY A 14 -12.14 75.39 9.62
C GLY A 14 -11.53 74.61 8.46
N GLY A 15 -11.31 75.27 7.32
CA GLY A 15 -10.69 74.69 6.12
C GLY A 15 -9.16 74.85 6.04
N THR A 16 -8.62 74.33 4.91
CA THR A 16 -7.28 74.55 4.30
C THR A 16 -6.08 73.89 5.03
N GLU A 17 -5.02 73.31 4.42
CA GLU A 17 -4.37 73.52 3.13
C GLU A 17 -3.34 72.37 2.85
N LYS A 18 -2.89 72.21 1.58
CA LYS A 18 -1.99 71.15 1.08
C LYS A 18 -0.51 71.36 1.47
N LYS A 19 0.28 70.28 1.62
CA LYS A 19 1.76 70.32 1.44
C LYS A 19 2.31 69.15 0.60
N ALA A 20 3.36 69.49 -0.15
CA ALA A 20 3.88 68.87 -1.37
C ALA A 20 4.38 67.42 -1.26
N LYS A 21 3.98 66.56 -2.20
CA LYS A 21 4.57 65.24 -2.46
C LYS A 21 5.50 65.31 -3.68
N GLY A 22 6.81 65.38 -3.41
CA GLY A 22 7.84 65.19 -4.41
C GLY A 22 7.84 63.77 -4.98
N LYS A 23 8.42 63.60 -6.17
CA LYS A 23 8.47 62.37 -7.00
C LYS A 23 8.92 61.08 -6.26
N LEU A 24 9.50 61.19 -5.06
CA LEU A 24 9.86 60.07 -4.19
C LEU A 24 8.65 59.28 -3.64
N GLY A 25 7.51 59.94 -3.42
CA GLY A 25 6.28 59.28 -2.94
C GLY A 25 5.64 58.34 -3.96
N LEU A 26 5.85 58.58 -5.26
CA LEU A 26 5.36 57.71 -6.33
C LEU A 26 6.26 56.48 -6.54
N ILE A 27 7.57 56.60 -6.29
CA ILE A 27 8.50 55.46 -6.37
C ILE A 27 8.24 54.47 -5.22
N LEU A 28 8.00 54.96 -4.00
CA LEU A 28 7.66 54.10 -2.86
C LEU A 28 6.31 53.39 -3.00
N ILE A 29 5.33 54.04 -3.63
CA ILE A 29 4.03 53.40 -3.94
C ILE A 29 4.19 52.39 -5.09
N GLY A 30 5.00 52.69 -6.11
CA GLY A 30 5.29 51.77 -7.20
C GLY A 30 6.04 50.51 -6.76
N VAL A 31 7.03 50.64 -5.87
CA VAL A 31 7.76 49.50 -5.29
C VAL A 31 6.90 48.73 -4.29
N GLY A 32 6.06 49.42 -3.50
CA GLY A 32 5.08 48.77 -2.63
C GLY A 32 4.01 47.97 -3.38
N MET A 33 3.53 48.49 -4.53
CA MET A 33 2.62 47.76 -5.41
C MET A 33 3.29 46.63 -6.18
N LEU A 34 4.58 46.72 -6.52
CA LEU A 34 5.33 45.62 -7.15
C LEU A 34 5.60 44.46 -6.16
N ALA A 35 5.80 44.77 -4.88
CA ALA A 35 5.91 43.76 -3.83
C ALA A 35 4.56 43.04 -3.59
N LEU A 36 3.44 43.77 -3.67
CA LEU A 36 2.09 43.21 -3.47
C LEU A 36 1.49 42.55 -4.74
N GLY A 37 1.84 43.04 -5.93
CA GLY A 37 1.18 42.68 -7.19
C GLY A 37 1.87 41.62 -8.03
N GLY A 38 3.13 41.25 -7.72
CA GLY A 38 3.85 40.23 -8.50
C GLY A 38 4.38 39.04 -7.68
N GLY A 39 4.96 39.31 -6.51
CA GLY A 39 5.57 38.28 -5.67
C GLY A 39 4.73 37.84 -4.48
N GLY A 40 4.03 38.78 -3.82
CA GLY A 40 3.29 38.52 -2.59
C GLY A 40 2.13 37.54 -2.73
N ALA A 41 1.34 37.65 -3.80
CA ALA A 41 0.24 36.72 -4.06
C ALA A 41 0.76 35.30 -4.38
N ALA A 42 1.80 35.18 -5.20
CA ALA A 42 2.42 33.89 -5.49
C ALA A 42 3.04 33.26 -4.22
N PHE A 43 3.72 34.06 -3.40
CA PHE A 43 4.27 33.61 -2.13
C PHE A 43 3.18 33.21 -1.13
N ALA A 44 2.08 33.96 -1.03
CA ALA A 44 0.94 33.63 -0.18
C ALA A 44 0.22 32.36 -0.63
N LEU A 45 0.15 32.09 -1.94
CA LEU A 45 -0.43 30.87 -2.48
C LEU A 45 0.46 29.62 -2.27
N VAL A 46 1.79 29.80 -2.27
CA VAL A 46 2.74 28.73 -1.92
C VAL A 46 2.79 28.50 -0.41
N ALA A 47 2.84 29.58 0.39
CA ALA A 47 2.88 29.50 1.86
C ALA A 47 1.57 29.02 2.48
N SER A 48 0.42 29.30 1.86
CA SER A 48 -0.89 28.77 2.28
C SER A 48 -1.12 27.32 1.84
N GLY A 49 -0.17 26.73 1.09
CA GLY A 49 -0.32 25.39 0.53
C GLY A 49 -1.27 25.29 -0.67
N MET A 50 -1.96 26.37 -1.08
CA MET A 50 -2.88 26.35 -2.23
C MET A 50 -2.20 25.99 -3.57
N VAL A 51 -0.90 26.26 -3.73
CA VAL A 51 -0.14 25.97 -4.97
C VAL A 51 0.76 24.72 -4.85
N GLY A 52 0.77 24.04 -3.70
CA GLY A 52 1.55 22.81 -3.47
C GLY A 52 0.79 21.64 -2.85
N SER A 53 -0.48 21.82 -2.49
CA SER A 53 -1.28 20.85 -1.72
C SER A 53 -2.41 20.20 -2.54
N HIS A 54 -2.18 19.97 -3.84
CA HIS A 54 -2.68 18.73 -4.43
C HIS A 54 -1.64 17.63 -4.15
N ALA A 55 -1.44 17.34 -2.86
CA ALA A 55 -1.10 15.99 -2.49
C ALA A 55 -2.37 15.18 -2.81
N GLU A 56 -2.49 14.70 -4.05
CA GLU A 56 -3.28 13.51 -4.30
C GLU A 56 -2.91 12.54 -3.18
N LYS A 57 -3.88 12.22 -2.32
CA LYS A 57 -3.77 11.03 -1.48
C LYS A 57 -3.49 9.93 -2.49
N LYS A 58 -2.22 9.49 -2.61
CA LYS A 58 -1.90 8.24 -3.27
C LYS A 58 -2.82 7.24 -2.60
N GLU A 59 -3.83 6.77 -3.33
CA GLU A 59 -4.63 5.65 -2.88
C GLU A 59 -3.63 4.54 -2.62
N ASP A 60 -3.50 4.18 -1.34
CA ASP A 60 -2.56 3.15 -0.92
C ASP A 60 -3.12 1.82 -1.41
N ASN A 61 -2.76 1.50 -2.66
CA ASN A 61 -3.19 0.30 -3.38
C ASN A 61 -2.46 -0.95 -2.90
N LEU A 62 -1.77 -0.86 -1.75
CA LEU A 62 -1.16 -2.00 -1.09
C LEU A 62 -2.22 -2.87 -0.39
N PRO A 63 -2.07 -4.21 -0.45
CA PRO A 63 -2.90 -5.14 0.29
C PRO A 63 -2.88 -4.86 1.79
N ARG A 64 -4.02 -5.06 2.46
CA ARG A 64 -4.18 -4.87 3.90
C ARG A 64 -4.47 -6.20 4.57
N LEU A 65 -4.04 -6.33 5.82
CA LEU A 65 -4.38 -7.49 6.64
C LEU A 65 -5.89 -7.50 6.90
N VAL A 66 -6.52 -8.67 6.74
CA VAL A 66 -7.97 -8.85 6.92
C VAL A 66 -8.21 -9.53 8.27
N ARG A 67 -9.04 -8.94 9.13
CA ARG A 67 -9.39 -9.57 10.40
C ARG A 67 -10.37 -10.72 10.21
N LYS A 68 -10.38 -11.65 11.16
CA LYS A 68 -11.43 -12.66 11.29
C LYS A 68 -12.81 -11.98 11.35
N GLY A 69 -13.78 -12.50 10.59
CA GLY A 69 -15.10 -11.89 10.42
C GLY A 69 -15.19 -10.58 9.60
N GLU A 70 -14.08 -10.04 9.09
CA GLU A 70 -14.09 -8.87 8.21
C GLU A 70 -14.31 -9.29 6.74
N ALA A 71 -15.20 -8.59 6.03
CA ALA A 71 -15.46 -8.86 4.62
C ALA A 71 -14.29 -8.37 3.74
N ASP A 72 -13.79 -9.23 2.88
CA ASP A 72 -12.74 -8.92 1.92
C ASP A 72 -13.35 -8.64 0.53
N PRO A 73 -13.40 -7.38 0.07
CA PRO A 73 -14.00 -7.02 -1.22
C PRO A 73 -13.18 -7.51 -2.42
N TYR A 74 -11.91 -7.89 -2.23
CA TYR A 74 -11.02 -8.35 -3.27
C TYR A 74 -10.89 -9.87 -3.31
N MET A 75 -11.61 -10.59 -2.45
CA MET A 75 -11.60 -12.04 -2.44
C MET A 75 -12.08 -12.56 -3.81
N PRO A 76 -11.27 -13.37 -4.52
CA PRO A 76 -11.69 -13.96 -5.78
C PRO A 76 -12.99 -14.74 -5.59
N LYS A 77 -14.01 -14.44 -6.41
CA LYS A 77 -15.22 -15.25 -6.47
C LYS A 77 -14.83 -16.65 -6.93
N GLN A 78 -15.44 -17.64 -6.31
CA GLN A 78 -15.04 -19.03 -6.28
C GLN A 78 -15.12 -19.68 -7.68
N ASP A 79 -14.07 -19.53 -8.49
CA ASP A 79 -13.87 -20.29 -9.73
C ASP A 79 -12.71 -21.30 -9.53
N ASP A 80 -13.11 -22.56 -9.30
CA ASP A 80 -12.49 -23.79 -9.80
C ASP A 80 -11.12 -24.34 -9.34
N SER A 81 -10.53 -24.00 -8.18
CA SER A 81 -9.32 -24.77 -7.74
C SER A 81 -8.98 -24.92 -6.25
N ALA A 82 -9.73 -24.36 -5.29
CA ALA A 82 -9.28 -24.41 -3.88
C ALA A 82 -10.35 -24.60 -2.80
N ALA A 83 -11.59 -24.93 -3.16
CA ALA A 83 -12.66 -25.12 -2.17
C ALA A 83 -13.57 -26.31 -2.54
N LYS A 84 -13.04 -27.52 -2.38
CA LYS A 84 -13.86 -28.71 -2.11
C LYS A 84 -13.71 -29.15 -0.66
N ASP A 85 -13.73 -28.19 0.26
CA ASP A 85 -14.07 -28.46 1.64
C ASP A 85 -14.64 -27.20 2.28
N SER A 86 -15.70 -27.34 3.08
CA SER A 86 -16.48 -26.30 3.78
C SER A 86 -17.49 -25.47 2.95
N GLY A 87 -18.67 -26.07 2.73
CA GLY A 87 -19.93 -25.35 2.44
C GLY A 87 -20.66 -24.86 3.70
N ALA A 88 -19.94 -24.64 4.80
CA ALA A 88 -20.45 -24.02 6.02
C ALA A 88 -19.86 -22.61 6.11
N GLU A 89 -20.62 -21.65 6.64
CA GLU A 89 -20.04 -20.36 7.04
C GLU A 89 -18.77 -20.62 7.86
N GLU A 90 -17.64 -20.07 7.44
CA GLU A 90 -16.38 -20.20 8.18
C GLU A 90 -16.58 -19.57 9.56
N VAL A 91 -16.84 -20.41 10.57
CA VAL A 91 -16.85 -19.98 11.97
C VAL A 91 -15.40 -19.93 12.43
N ASP A 92 -14.89 -18.71 12.56
CA ASP A 92 -13.55 -18.47 13.10
C ASP A 92 -13.44 -18.98 14.54
N GLY A 93 -12.38 -19.73 14.84
CA GLY A 93 -12.06 -20.14 16.21
C GLY A 93 -11.59 -18.96 17.07
N ASP A 94 -11.98 -18.98 18.35
CA ASP A 94 -11.68 -17.95 19.37
C ASP A 94 -10.19 -17.88 19.78
N GLY A 95 -9.38 -18.84 19.32
CA GLY A 95 -7.93 -18.89 19.53
C GLY A 95 -7.10 -18.63 18.27
N GLY A 96 -5.83 -18.28 18.46
CA GLY A 96 -4.85 -18.10 17.38
C GLY A 96 -4.71 -16.67 16.88
N ASP A 97 -4.37 -16.50 15.60
CA ASP A 97 -4.17 -15.20 14.99
C ASP A 97 -5.51 -14.43 14.85
N GLN A 98 -5.45 -13.09 14.96
CA GLN A 98 -6.59 -12.17 14.82
C GLN A 98 -6.95 -11.94 13.34
N TYR A 99 -6.02 -12.24 12.43
CA TYR A 99 -6.20 -12.11 11.00
C TYR A 99 -6.64 -13.43 10.37
N ARG A 100 -7.52 -13.30 9.37
CA ARG A 100 -7.95 -14.42 8.55
C ARG A 100 -6.78 -14.91 7.70
N THR A 101 -6.66 -16.22 7.54
CA THR A 101 -5.68 -16.82 6.62
C THR A 101 -6.40 -17.29 5.37
N ALA A 102 -6.00 -16.78 4.21
CA ALA A 102 -6.49 -17.24 2.91
C ALA A 102 -5.41 -18.08 2.21
N TYR A 103 -5.85 -19.10 1.47
CA TYR A 103 -4.97 -20.02 0.76
C TYR A 103 -5.10 -19.89 -0.75
N TYR A 104 -3.96 -19.86 -1.44
CA TYR A 104 -3.85 -20.03 -2.88
C TYR A 104 -3.27 -21.41 -3.18
N THR A 105 -3.96 -22.23 -3.98
CA THR A 105 -3.44 -23.51 -4.46
C THR A 105 -2.96 -23.35 -5.89
N PHE A 106 -1.74 -23.80 -6.18
CA PHE A 106 -1.27 -23.90 -7.57
C PHE A 106 -1.96 -25.09 -8.24
N SER A 107 -2.50 -24.87 -9.44
CA SER A 107 -3.30 -25.88 -10.13
C SER A 107 -2.47 -27.07 -10.62
N ASP A 108 -1.21 -26.84 -11.02
CA ASP A 108 -0.36 -27.91 -11.53
C ASP A 108 0.76 -28.28 -10.55
N ASP A 109 1.28 -29.50 -10.76
CA ASP A 109 2.44 -30.01 -10.07
C ASP A 109 3.75 -29.41 -10.63
N PHE A 110 4.75 -29.36 -9.76
CA PHE A 110 6.12 -28.93 -10.04
C PHE A 110 7.00 -30.16 -10.11
N THR A 111 7.61 -30.40 -11.27
CA THR A 111 8.52 -31.52 -11.47
C THR A 111 9.91 -30.99 -11.83
N SER A 112 10.94 -31.46 -11.15
CA SER A 112 12.33 -31.05 -11.40
C SER A 112 13.32 -32.11 -10.95
N ASN A 113 14.52 -32.12 -11.53
CA ASN A 113 15.64 -32.89 -11.00
C ASN A 113 16.26 -32.16 -9.80
N LEU A 114 16.83 -32.92 -8.87
CA LEU A 114 17.54 -32.37 -7.72
C LEU A 114 19.00 -32.05 -8.08
N LYS A 115 19.59 -31.09 -7.36
CA LYS A 115 20.94 -30.63 -7.63
C LYS A 115 21.95 -31.76 -7.44
N GLY A 116 22.65 -32.11 -8.51
CA GLY A 116 23.71 -33.12 -8.47
C GLY A 116 23.19 -34.53 -8.23
N SER A 117 21.92 -34.80 -8.56
CA SER A 117 21.28 -36.11 -8.48
C SER A 117 20.43 -36.39 -9.71
N ASP A 118 20.30 -37.67 -10.07
CA ASP A 118 19.38 -38.12 -11.10
C ASP A 118 17.94 -38.24 -10.58
N SER A 119 17.74 -38.09 -9.26
CA SER A 119 16.42 -38.16 -8.62
C SER A 119 15.50 -37.04 -9.09
N LEU A 120 14.24 -37.41 -9.27
CA LEU A 120 13.16 -36.52 -9.68
C LEU A 120 12.29 -36.18 -8.48
N ILE A 121 12.00 -34.89 -8.28
CA ILE A 121 11.03 -34.44 -7.29
C ILE A 121 9.76 -33.95 -7.98
N GLN A 122 8.60 -34.37 -7.47
CA GLN A 122 7.28 -33.88 -7.87
C GLN A 122 6.53 -33.32 -6.67
N LEU A 123 6.17 -32.04 -6.74
CA LEU A 123 5.50 -31.31 -5.66
C LEU A 123 4.17 -30.71 -6.11
N SER A 124 3.19 -30.71 -5.23
CA SER A 124 2.01 -29.83 -5.35
C SER A 124 2.08 -28.81 -4.22
N LEU A 125 1.85 -27.53 -4.52
CA LEU A 125 2.08 -26.43 -3.57
C LEU A 125 0.79 -25.64 -3.27
N ALA A 126 0.73 -25.08 -2.07
CA ALA A 126 -0.21 -24.03 -1.71
C ALA A 126 0.51 -22.92 -0.94
N CYS A 127 -0.05 -21.72 -0.91
CA CYS A 127 0.48 -20.58 -0.17
C CYS A 127 -0.57 -19.96 0.73
N SER A 128 -0.18 -19.44 1.89
CA SER A 128 -1.04 -18.64 2.74
C SER A 128 -0.72 -17.15 2.65
N THR A 129 -1.76 -16.34 2.83
CA THR A 129 -1.67 -14.89 3.03
C THR A 129 -2.67 -14.48 4.10
N ARG A 130 -2.30 -13.49 4.91
CA ARG A 130 -3.22 -12.80 5.84
C ARG A 130 -3.74 -11.48 5.28
N TYR A 131 -3.26 -11.11 4.10
CA TYR A 131 -3.70 -9.92 3.38
C TYR A 131 -4.93 -10.20 2.54
N ASP A 132 -5.59 -9.13 2.12
CA ASP A 132 -6.77 -9.17 1.26
C ASP A 132 -6.54 -9.89 -0.07
N GLY A 133 -7.64 -10.17 -0.75
CA GLY A 133 -7.68 -11.01 -1.94
C GLY A 133 -6.88 -10.48 -3.13
N ARG A 134 -6.35 -9.24 -3.09
CA ARG A 134 -5.39 -8.76 -4.11
C ARG A 134 -4.15 -9.64 -4.16
N VAL A 135 -3.66 -10.13 -3.01
CA VAL A 135 -2.51 -11.06 -3.00
C VAL A 135 -2.85 -12.35 -3.74
N LEU A 136 -4.05 -12.90 -3.56
CA LEU A 136 -4.51 -14.09 -4.28
C LEU A 136 -4.64 -13.83 -5.79
N GLN A 137 -5.17 -12.67 -6.16
CA GLN A 137 -5.26 -12.25 -7.57
C GLN A 137 -3.87 -12.10 -8.20
N TRP A 138 -2.90 -11.54 -7.46
CA TRP A 138 -1.53 -11.38 -7.95
C TRP A 138 -0.78 -12.70 -8.04
N LEU A 139 -0.99 -13.61 -7.09
CA LEU A 139 -0.49 -14.98 -7.17
C LEU A 139 -0.98 -15.67 -8.45
N LYS A 140 -2.27 -15.57 -8.75
CA LYS A 140 -2.86 -16.09 -9.99
C LYS A 140 -2.30 -15.40 -11.23
N LYS A 141 -2.25 -14.06 -11.23
CA LYS A 141 -1.80 -13.24 -12.37
C LYS A 141 -0.34 -13.51 -12.73
N HIS A 142 0.53 -13.70 -11.73
CA HIS A 142 1.97 -13.90 -11.93
C HIS A 142 2.42 -15.34 -11.71
N GLU A 143 1.49 -16.30 -11.77
CA GLU A 143 1.78 -17.71 -11.50
C GLU A 143 2.92 -18.23 -12.37
N LEU A 144 2.99 -17.82 -13.64
CA LEU A 144 4.06 -18.23 -14.56
C LEU A 144 5.45 -17.80 -14.07
N ALA A 145 5.59 -16.55 -13.63
CA ALA A 145 6.86 -16.01 -13.14
C ALA A 145 7.25 -16.65 -11.81
N ILE A 146 6.27 -16.85 -10.93
CA ILE A 146 6.45 -17.59 -9.67
C ILE A 146 6.94 -19.01 -9.96
N ARG A 147 6.27 -19.71 -10.88
CA ARG A 147 6.59 -21.08 -11.24
C ARG A 147 8.01 -21.23 -11.76
N SER A 148 8.43 -20.35 -12.65
CA SER A 148 9.81 -20.32 -13.13
C SER A 148 10.82 -20.17 -11.98
N GLY A 149 10.55 -19.28 -11.02
CA GLY A 149 11.41 -19.10 -9.85
C GLY A 149 11.43 -20.32 -8.91
N LEU A 150 10.29 -20.97 -8.71
CA LEU A 150 10.18 -22.17 -7.87
C LEU A 150 10.90 -23.37 -8.49
N LEU A 151 10.80 -23.57 -9.81
CA LEU A 151 11.54 -24.61 -10.52
C LEU A 151 13.05 -24.40 -10.42
N ALA A 152 13.53 -23.15 -10.48
CA ALA A 152 14.95 -22.84 -10.28
C ALA A 152 15.43 -23.17 -8.86
N ILE A 153 14.59 -22.96 -7.84
CA ILE A 153 14.90 -23.36 -6.46
C ILE A 153 14.98 -24.89 -6.34
N LEU A 154 14.03 -25.61 -6.94
CA LEU A 154 14.03 -27.07 -6.91
C LEU A 154 15.28 -27.65 -7.56
N ALA A 155 15.65 -27.15 -8.74
CA ALA A 155 16.86 -27.55 -9.45
C ALA A 155 18.16 -27.25 -8.68
N ASP A 156 18.16 -26.24 -7.80
CA ASP A 156 19.29 -25.90 -6.94
C ASP A 156 19.22 -26.58 -5.55
N THR A 157 18.18 -27.36 -5.27
CA THR A 157 18.03 -28.04 -3.98
C THR A 157 18.79 -29.36 -3.99
N PRO A 158 19.73 -29.59 -3.06
CA PRO A 158 20.45 -30.85 -2.98
C PRO A 158 19.54 -31.96 -2.45
N GLU A 159 19.81 -33.20 -2.86
CA GLU A 159 18.94 -34.33 -2.54
C GLU A 159 18.84 -34.63 -1.04
N ASN A 160 19.91 -34.45 -0.27
CA ASN A 160 19.88 -34.66 1.17
C ASN A 160 18.88 -33.72 1.90
N ASP A 161 18.66 -32.52 1.37
CA ASP A 161 17.75 -31.54 1.97
C ASP A 161 16.29 -31.96 1.84
N VAL A 162 15.93 -32.73 0.82
CA VAL A 162 14.53 -33.15 0.62
C VAL A 162 14.11 -34.31 1.53
N TYR A 163 15.07 -35.02 2.14
CA TYR A 163 14.79 -36.10 3.10
C TYR A 163 14.74 -35.63 4.55
N THR A 164 15.36 -34.49 4.88
CA THR A 164 15.44 -34.00 6.27
C THR A 164 14.35 -32.98 6.57
N LEU A 165 13.86 -32.96 7.82
CA LEU A 165 12.88 -31.95 8.26
C LEU A 165 13.44 -30.52 8.12
N ASP A 166 14.69 -30.32 8.55
CA ASP A 166 15.36 -29.02 8.45
C ASP A 166 15.56 -28.60 6.99
N GLY A 167 15.90 -29.53 6.11
CA GLY A 167 16.03 -29.25 4.68
C GLY A 167 14.71 -28.87 4.03
N LYS A 168 13.62 -29.57 4.36
CA LYS A 168 12.26 -29.19 3.92
C LYS A 168 11.86 -27.82 4.44
N ALA A 169 12.17 -27.48 5.69
CA ALA A 169 11.91 -26.15 6.25
C ALA A 169 12.71 -25.05 5.53
N ARG A 170 13.98 -25.31 5.19
CA ARG A 170 14.79 -24.39 4.38
C ARG A 170 14.23 -24.23 2.97
N LEU A 171 13.81 -25.33 2.33
CA LEU A 171 13.19 -25.32 1.01
C LEU A 171 11.92 -24.47 1.01
N GLN A 172 11.03 -24.72 1.98
CA GLN A 172 9.80 -23.97 2.18
C GLN A 172 10.08 -22.47 2.31
N LYS A 173 11.03 -22.07 3.17
CA LYS A 173 11.44 -20.67 3.33
C LYS A 173 11.95 -20.07 2.02
N ARG A 174 12.84 -20.76 1.29
CA ARG A 174 13.37 -20.29 0.01
C ARG A 174 12.26 -20.09 -1.03
N MET A 175 11.30 -21.00 -1.08
CA MET A 175 10.14 -20.92 -1.97
C MET A 175 9.26 -19.72 -1.63
N THR A 176 8.93 -19.52 -0.34
CA THR A 176 8.21 -18.34 0.14
C THR A 176 8.92 -17.05 -0.26
N ASP A 177 10.23 -16.98 -0.02
CA ASP A 177 11.06 -15.81 -0.34
C ASP A 177 11.06 -15.52 -1.85
N ALA A 178 11.08 -16.55 -2.71
CA ALA A 178 11.02 -16.38 -4.16
C ALA A 178 9.65 -15.90 -4.65
N ILE A 179 8.56 -16.42 -4.10
CA ILE A 179 7.21 -15.95 -4.44
C ILE A 179 7.09 -14.46 -4.08
N ASN A 180 7.45 -14.09 -2.85
CA ASN A 180 7.41 -12.70 -2.42
C ASN A 180 8.33 -11.81 -3.27
N ARG A 181 9.51 -12.28 -3.67
CA ARG A 181 10.38 -11.52 -4.58
C ARG A 181 9.70 -11.22 -5.90
N VAL A 182 9.02 -12.20 -6.50
CA VAL A 182 8.28 -11.99 -7.76
C VAL A 182 7.15 -10.98 -7.55
N LEU A 183 6.37 -11.12 -6.47
CA LEU A 183 5.27 -10.19 -6.17
C LEU A 183 5.78 -8.77 -5.90
N ILE A 184 6.87 -8.61 -5.15
CA ILE A 184 7.51 -7.30 -4.92
C ILE A 184 8.00 -6.69 -6.24
N GLN A 185 8.62 -7.48 -7.11
CA GLN A 185 9.12 -6.98 -8.39
C GLN A 185 8.01 -6.58 -9.36
N LYS A 186 6.86 -7.24 -9.31
CA LYS A 186 5.75 -7.03 -10.27
C LYS A 186 4.68 -6.07 -9.78
N GLU A 187 4.38 -6.10 -8.49
CA GLU A 187 3.25 -5.37 -7.88
C GLU A 187 3.72 -4.45 -6.72
N GLY A 188 5.01 -4.48 -6.36
CA GLY A 188 5.57 -3.62 -5.31
C GLY A 188 5.36 -4.12 -3.88
N PHE A 189 4.72 -5.29 -3.70
CA PHE A 189 4.41 -5.84 -2.39
C PHE A 189 4.45 -7.38 -2.36
N GLY A 190 5.00 -7.94 -1.28
CA GLY A 190 5.02 -9.38 -1.02
C GLY A 190 4.12 -9.69 0.17
N GLY A 191 3.06 -10.48 -0.04
CA GLY A 191 2.05 -10.78 0.96
C GLY A 191 1.93 -12.26 1.33
N VAL A 192 2.84 -13.12 0.84
CA VAL A 192 2.81 -14.54 1.18
C VAL A 192 3.51 -14.78 2.50
N GLU A 193 2.83 -15.42 3.44
CA GLU A 193 3.42 -15.80 4.71
C GLU A 193 4.19 -17.11 4.62
N ASN A 194 3.58 -18.11 3.99
CA ASN A 194 4.17 -19.42 3.94
C ASN A 194 3.75 -20.24 2.73
N VAL A 195 4.61 -21.16 2.32
CA VAL A 195 4.33 -22.21 1.34
C VAL A 195 4.07 -23.51 2.08
N TYR A 196 3.15 -24.31 1.56
CA TYR A 196 2.80 -25.62 2.08
C TYR A 196 2.94 -26.66 0.96
N PHE A 197 3.60 -27.77 1.28
CA PHE A 197 3.65 -28.93 0.39
C PHE A 197 2.37 -29.74 0.58
N ARG A 198 1.53 -29.80 -0.45
CA ARG A 198 0.33 -30.63 -0.47
C ARG A 198 0.65 -32.07 -0.88
N ASN A 199 1.59 -32.21 -1.80
CA ASN A 199 2.16 -33.49 -2.21
C ASN A 199 3.68 -33.34 -2.31
N PHE A 200 4.41 -34.37 -1.95
CA PHE A 200 5.86 -34.38 -1.96
C PHE A 200 6.38 -35.78 -2.28
N ILE A 201 6.71 -36.02 -3.55
CA ILE A 201 7.18 -37.32 -4.05
C ILE A 201 8.61 -37.16 -4.57
N ILE A 202 9.47 -38.13 -4.26
CA ILE A 202 10.82 -38.25 -4.79
C ILE A 202 10.91 -39.62 -5.48
N GLN A 203 11.50 -39.68 -6.68
CA GLN A 203 11.67 -40.88 -7.50
C GLN A 203 13.14 -41.06 -7.92
#